data_AF-A0A8T5ABS7-F1
#
_entry.id   AF-A0A8T5ABS7-F1
#
_cell.length_a   1.000
_cell.length_b   1.000
_cell.length_c   1.000
_cell.angle_alpha   90.00
_cell.angle_beta   90.00
_cell.angle_gamma   90.00
#
_symmetry.space_group_name_H-M   'P 1'
#
loop_
_entity.id
_entity.type
_entity.pdbx_description
1 polymer ?
#
loop_
_entity_poly.entity_id
_entity_poly.type
_entity_poly.pdbx_seq_one_letter_code
_entity_poly.pdbx_strand_id
1 'polypeptide(L)'
;TSKRLMAKYSKREKNRVKDLCHKVSRKIVEFAREGGFGVIVEDLKFMRRRIRCTKEMNRRIHSLPFRRLQFYIEYKAKLNGLPVKYVNAKFSSSLCPRCGGKLASNGYRFLKCNSCGYENDRDIIACLNLLKRNPRCGESPLPPKATDEFKEVERIVIKS
;
A
#
# COMPACT_ATOMS: atom_id res chain seq x y z
N THR A 1 -13.27 1.52 -39.26
CA THR A 1 -11.91 0.91 -39.15
C THR A 1 -11.55 0.60 -37.71
N SER A 2 -10.95 -0.57 -37.47
CA SER A 2 -10.56 -1.11 -36.14
C SER A 2 -9.79 -0.10 -35.26
N LYS A 3 -8.93 0.74 -35.84
CA LYS A 3 -8.16 1.77 -35.12
C LYS A 3 -9.02 2.77 -34.32
N ARG A 4 -10.17 3.22 -34.88
CA ARG A 4 -11.07 4.18 -34.23
C ARG A 4 -11.77 3.57 -33.00
N LEU A 5 -12.16 2.29 -33.09
CA LEU A 5 -12.76 1.55 -31.97
C LEU A 5 -11.75 1.35 -30.84
N MET A 6 -10.52 0.93 -31.15
CA MET A 6 -9.45 0.76 -30.15
C MET A 6 -9.13 2.06 -29.42
N ALA A 7 -9.06 3.19 -30.15
CA ALA A 7 -8.86 4.50 -29.53
C ALA A 7 -10.00 4.89 -28.57
N LYS A 8 -11.26 4.62 -28.95
CA LYS A 8 -12.45 4.90 -28.12
C LYS A 8 -12.41 4.11 -26.80
N TYR A 9 -12.17 2.80 -26.86
CA TYR A 9 -12.12 1.96 -25.66
C TYR A 9 -10.89 2.27 -24.79
N SER A 10 -9.72 2.51 -25.39
CA SER A 10 -8.53 2.93 -24.64
C SER A 10 -8.75 4.26 -23.89
N LYS A 11 -9.42 5.24 -24.51
CA LYS A 11 -9.78 6.50 -23.84
C LYS A 11 -10.73 6.26 -22.67
N ARG A 12 -11.73 5.39 -22.84
CA ARG A 12 -12.70 5.05 -21.79
C ARG A 12 -12.04 4.38 -20.59
N GLU A 13 -11.15 3.42 -20.83
CA GLU A 13 -10.36 2.76 -19.79
C GLU A 13 -9.49 3.76 -19.03
N LYS A 14 -8.73 4.61 -19.76
CA LYS A 14 -7.89 5.65 -19.15
C LYS A 14 -8.69 6.60 -18.25
N ASN A 15 -9.90 6.98 -18.68
CA ASN A 15 -10.79 7.83 -17.89
C ASN A 15 -11.31 7.13 -16.63
N ARG A 16 -11.72 5.87 -16.73
CA ARG A 16 -12.15 5.06 -15.57
C ARG A 16 -11.03 4.91 -14.54
N VAL A 17 -9.83 4.55 -15.00
CA VAL A 17 -8.65 4.43 -14.14
C VAL A 17 -8.29 5.77 -13.49
N LYS A 18 -8.38 6.88 -14.24
CA LYS A 18 -8.15 8.23 -13.73
C LYS A 18 -9.16 8.58 -12.62
N ASP A 19 -10.45 8.37 -12.86
CA ASP A 19 -11.52 8.63 -11.89
C ASP A 19 -11.33 7.82 -10.60
N LEU A 20 -11.07 6.51 -10.74
CA LEU A 20 -10.79 5.64 -9.60
C LEU A 20 -9.60 6.14 -8.78
N CYS A 21 -8.48 6.50 -9.42
CA CYS A 21 -7.32 7.05 -8.72
C CYS A 21 -7.66 8.34 -7.97
N HIS A 22 -8.48 9.24 -8.54
CA HIS A 22 -8.91 10.45 -7.86
C HIS A 22 -9.82 10.14 -6.65
N LYS A 23 -10.75 9.20 -6.77
CA LYS A 23 -11.63 8.80 -5.66
C LYS A 23 -10.83 8.18 -4.51
N VAL A 24 -9.96 7.22 -4.82
CA VAL A 24 -9.13 6.53 -3.82
C VAL A 24 -8.19 7.51 -3.12
N SER A 25 -7.45 8.33 -3.88
CA SER A 25 -6.54 9.33 -3.28
C SER A 25 -7.28 10.35 -2.41
N ARG A 26 -8.52 10.73 -2.75
CA ARG A 26 -9.32 11.64 -1.91
C ARG A 26 -9.62 10.99 -0.57
N LYS A 27 -10.16 9.76 -0.58
CA LYS A 27 -10.50 9.02 0.64
C LYS A 27 -9.30 8.84 1.57
N ILE A 28 -8.12 8.52 1.01
CA ILE A 28 -6.90 8.36 1.81
C ILE A 28 -6.51 9.67 2.52
N VAL A 29 -6.54 10.79 1.79
CA VAL A 29 -6.17 12.10 2.34
C VAL A 29 -7.20 12.60 3.35
N GLU A 30 -8.48 12.36 3.10
CA GLU A 30 -9.57 12.69 4.02
C GLU A 30 -9.44 11.93 5.34
N PHE A 31 -9.22 10.62 5.27
CA PHE A 31 -8.95 9.78 6.45
C PHE A 31 -7.72 10.26 7.23
N ALA A 32 -6.63 10.59 6.54
CA ALA A 32 -5.42 11.10 7.18
C ALA A 32 -5.65 12.48 7.82
N ARG A 33 -6.45 13.35 7.18
CA ARG A 33 -6.79 14.67 7.70
C ARG A 33 -7.65 14.57 8.96
N GLU A 34 -8.66 13.72 8.96
CA GLU A 34 -9.57 13.51 10.11
C GLU A 34 -8.83 12.95 11.31
N GLY A 35 -7.88 12.05 11.09
CA GLY A 35 -7.05 11.48 12.16
C GLY A 35 -5.82 12.30 12.54
N GLY A 36 -5.53 13.42 11.86
CA GLY A 36 -4.32 14.21 12.08
C GLY A 36 -3.01 13.47 11.74
N PHE A 37 -3.08 12.50 10.82
CA PHE A 37 -1.97 11.63 10.46
C PHE A 37 -1.18 12.13 9.25
N GLY A 38 0.12 11.79 9.22
CA GLY A 38 0.94 11.90 8.02
C GLY A 38 0.73 10.71 7.08
N VAL A 39 1.02 10.89 5.78
CA VAL A 39 0.90 9.82 4.78
C VAL A 39 2.27 9.25 4.42
N ILE A 40 2.42 7.94 4.59
CA ILE A 40 3.62 7.20 4.15
C ILE A 40 3.30 6.47 2.85
N VAL A 41 4.18 6.61 1.87
CA VAL A 41 4.02 6.02 0.54
C VAL A 41 5.28 5.22 0.19
N GLU A 42 5.12 4.03 -0.37
CA GLU A 42 6.26 3.25 -0.85
C GLU A 42 6.95 3.92 -2.06
N ASP A 43 8.28 3.97 -2.07
CA ASP A 43 9.04 4.37 -3.25
C ASP A 43 9.12 3.22 -4.27
N LEU A 44 8.23 3.28 -5.26
CA LEU A 44 8.13 2.31 -6.35
C LEU A 44 8.89 2.72 -7.61
N LYS A 45 9.76 3.76 -7.56
CA LYS A 45 10.42 4.35 -8.74
C LYS A 45 11.10 3.32 -9.66
N PHE A 46 11.71 2.29 -9.08
CA PHE A 46 12.49 1.27 -9.81
C PHE A 46 11.84 -0.11 -9.91
N MET A 47 10.57 -0.28 -9.49
CA MET A 47 9.90 -1.59 -9.56
C MET A 47 9.84 -2.13 -11.00
N ARG A 48 9.43 -1.30 -11.96
CA ARG A 48 9.29 -1.69 -13.38
C ARG A 48 10.60 -2.14 -14.04
N ARG A 49 11.76 -1.68 -13.55
CA ARG A 49 13.07 -2.07 -14.10
C ARG A 49 13.65 -3.33 -13.45
N ARG A 50 13.18 -3.67 -12.24
CA ARG A 50 13.72 -4.78 -11.45
C ARG A 50 12.98 -6.10 -11.64
N ILE A 51 11.72 -6.06 -12.07
CA ILE A 51 10.91 -7.27 -12.17
C ILE A 51 11.19 -7.97 -13.52
N ARG A 52 12.02 -9.02 -13.50
CA ARG A 52 12.11 -9.99 -14.58
C ARG A 52 11.01 -11.02 -14.37
N CYS A 53 9.94 -10.93 -15.16
CA CYS A 53 8.76 -11.77 -15.02
C CYS A 53 8.22 -12.25 -16.36
N THR A 54 7.29 -13.21 -16.31
CA THR A 54 6.58 -13.69 -17.49
C THR A 54 5.88 -12.53 -18.21
N LYS A 55 5.72 -12.67 -19.53
CA LYS A 55 5.09 -11.65 -20.39
C LYS A 55 3.72 -11.21 -19.86
N GLU A 56 2.96 -12.14 -19.30
CA GLU A 56 1.65 -11.89 -18.70
C GLU A 56 1.74 -11.03 -17.43
N MET A 57 2.61 -11.40 -16.48
CA MET A 57 2.81 -10.63 -15.26
C MET A 57 3.35 -9.23 -15.56
N ASN A 58 4.23 -9.12 -16.56
CA ASN A 58 4.76 -7.84 -17.01
C ASN A 58 3.64 -6.91 -17.49
N ARG A 59 2.70 -7.42 -18.31
CA ARG A 59 1.53 -6.65 -18.75
C ARG A 59 0.68 -6.16 -17.58
N ARG A 60 0.43 -7.01 -16.58
CA ARG A 60 -0.34 -6.65 -15.36
C ARG A 60 0.36 -5.55 -14.56
N ILE A 61 1.68 -5.65 -14.34
CA ILE A 61 2.44 -4.63 -13.59
C ILE A 61 2.46 -3.29 -14.33
N HIS A 62 2.59 -3.33 -15.65
CA HIS A 62 2.62 -2.12 -16.48
C HIS A 62 1.25 -1.45 -16.64
N SER A 63 0.14 -2.19 -16.47
CA SER A 63 -1.21 -1.62 -16.48
C SER A 63 -1.59 -0.96 -15.14
N LEU A 64 -0.93 -1.29 -14.04
CA LEU A 64 -1.21 -0.70 -12.72
C LEU A 64 -0.83 0.80 -12.67
N PRO A 65 -1.74 1.69 -12.23
CA PRO A 65 -1.55 3.13 -12.21
C PRO A 65 -0.83 3.64 -10.94
N PHE A 66 0.08 2.86 -10.35
CA PHE A 66 0.67 3.18 -9.03
C PHE A 66 1.32 4.57 -8.98
N ARG A 67 2.12 4.97 -9.98
CA ARG A 67 2.72 6.32 -10.02
C ARG A 67 1.67 7.44 -10.05
N ARG A 68 0.56 7.23 -10.76
CA ARG A 68 -0.52 8.21 -10.84
C ARG A 68 -1.22 8.35 -9.49
N LEU A 69 -1.48 7.23 -8.82
CA LEU A 69 -2.07 7.22 -7.49
C LEU A 69 -1.15 7.92 -6.48
N GLN A 70 0.14 7.62 -6.50
CA GLN A 70 1.14 8.27 -5.64
C GLN A 70 1.16 9.79 -5.83
N PHE A 71 1.22 10.24 -7.09
CA PHE A 71 1.14 11.67 -7.40
C PHE A 71 -0.16 12.29 -6.87
N TYR A 72 -1.30 11.62 -7.03
CA TYR A 72 -2.58 12.13 -6.56
C TYR A 72 -2.71 12.21 -5.05
N ILE A 73 -2.15 11.23 -4.33
CA ILE A 73 -2.06 11.28 -2.87
C ILE A 73 -1.15 12.45 -2.46
N GLU A 74 0.04 12.55 -3.06
CA GLU A 74 1.03 13.56 -2.71
C GLU A 74 0.49 15.00 -2.87
N TYR A 75 -0.04 15.35 -4.05
CA TYR A 75 -0.50 16.73 -4.25
C TYR A 75 -1.71 17.05 -3.36
N LYS A 76 -2.64 16.11 -3.16
CA LYS A 76 -3.82 16.34 -2.32
C LYS A 76 -3.46 16.45 -0.84
N ALA A 77 -2.55 15.62 -0.37
CA ALA A 77 -2.04 15.70 0.99
C ALA A 77 -1.37 17.06 1.24
N LYS A 78 -0.52 17.52 0.31
CA LYS A 78 0.09 18.86 0.37
C LYS A 78 -0.94 19.99 0.37
N LEU A 79 -1.98 19.90 -0.45
CA LEU A 79 -3.08 20.88 -0.44
C LEU A 79 -3.83 20.93 0.89
N ASN A 80 -3.84 19.83 1.65
CA ASN A 80 -4.45 19.75 2.99
C ASN A 80 -3.43 19.97 4.12
N GLY A 81 -2.20 20.40 3.80
CA GLY A 81 -1.15 20.63 4.80
C GLY A 81 -0.59 19.36 5.46
N LEU A 82 -0.88 18.17 4.91
CA LEU A 82 -0.44 16.90 5.49
C LEU A 82 0.98 16.53 5.04
N PRO A 83 1.85 16.06 5.96
CA PRO A 83 3.18 15.60 5.60
C PRO A 83 3.12 14.29 4.81
N VAL A 84 3.91 14.19 3.74
CA VAL A 84 4.03 12.98 2.91
C VAL A 84 5.48 12.51 2.90
N LYS A 85 5.70 11.23 3.20
CA LYS A 85 7.05 10.64 3.18
C LYS A 85 7.12 9.40 2.30
N TYR A 86 8.12 9.38 1.43
CA TYR A 86 8.46 8.20 0.64
C TYR A 86 9.41 7.27 1.40
N VAL A 87 9.08 5.98 1.49
CA VAL A 87 9.87 4.97 2.20
C VAL A 87 10.23 3.83 1.25
N ASN A 88 11.45 3.32 1.36
CA ASN A 88 11.90 2.20 0.54
C ASN A 88 11.20 0.89 0.96
N ALA A 89 10.47 0.28 0.02
CA ALA A 89 9.72 -0.95 0.21
C ALA A 89 10.59 -2.23 0.31
N LYS A 90 11.92 -2.14 0.17
CA LYS A 90 12.80 -3.33 0.17
C LYS A 90 12.65 -4.12 1.48
N PHE A 91 12.29 -5.40 1.40
CA PHE A 91 12.07 -6.30 2.55
C PHE A 91 10.92 -5.88 3.51
N SER A 92 9.99 -5.03 3.09
CA SER A 92 8.81 -4.70 3.92
C SER A 92 7.93 -5.94 4.14
N SER A 93 7.86 -6.86 3.18
CA SER A 93 6.97 -8.02 3.20
C SER A 93 7.65 -9.36 3.52
N SER A 94 8.92 -9.36 3.92
CA SER A 94 9.70 -10.60 4.13
C SER A 94 10.18 -10.81 5.57
N LEU A 95 10.06 -9.78 6.40
CA LEU A 95 10.54 -9.78 7.79
C LEU A 95 9.35 -9.70 8.74
N CYS A 96 9.44 -10.40 9.86
CA CYS A 96 8.42 -10.35 10.89
C CYS A 96 8.42 -8.97 11.57
N PRO A 97 7.28 -8.26 11.65
CA PRO A 97 7.22 -6.96 12.31
C PRO A 97 7.47 -7.05 13.83
N ARG A 98 7.21 -8.23 14.41
CA ARG A 98 7.39 -8.51 15.84
C ARG A 98 8.84 -8.78 16.20
N CYS A 99 9.46 -9.81 15.63
CA CYS A 99 10.80 -10.27 16.02
C CYS A 99 11.91 -10.04 14.98
N GLY A 100 11.59 -9.57 13.76
CA GLY A 100 12.57 -9.37 12.69
C GLY A 100 13.02 -10.64 11.96
N GLY A 101 12.53 -11.82 12.37
CA GLY A 101 12.82 -13.09 11.70
C GLY A 101 12.26 -13.17 10.28
N LYS A 102 12.80 -14.08 9.46
CA LYS A 102 12.27 -14.33 8.10
C LYS A 102 10.89 -14.97 8.17
N LEU A 103 10.00 -14.51 7.32
CA LEU A 103 8.65 -15.06 7.18
C LEU A 103 8.63 -16.17 6.12
N ALA A 104 7.88 -17.23 6.41
CA ALA A 104 7.56 -18.30 5.48
C ALA A 104 6.14 -18.11 4.93
N SER A 105 5.90 -18.57 3.70
CA SER A 105 4.55 -18.59 3.14
C SER A 105 3.66 -19.57 3.90
N ASN A 106 2.48 -19.14 4.33
CA ASN A 106 1.47 -20.01 4.89
C ASN A 106 0.18 -19.92 4.06
N GLY A 107 0.16 -20.60 2.92
CA GLY A 107 -0.95 -20.52 1.96
C GLY A 107 -0.92 -19.27 1.06
N TYR A 108 -2.10 -18.80 0.65
CA TYR A 108 -2.23 -17.67 -0.28
C TYR A 108 -2.24 -16.34 0.48
N ARG A 109 -1.28 -15.47 0.17
CA ARG A 109 -1.05 -14.12 0.77
C ARG A 109 -0.66 -14.08 2.26
N PHE A 110 -0.96 -15.10 3.05
CA PHE A 110 -0.54 -15.18 4.45
C PHE A 110 0.93 -15.57 4.61
N LEU A 111 1.55 -14.99 5.63
CA LEU A 111 2.94 -15.21 6.00
C LEU A 111 3.03 -15.53 7.48
N LYS A 112 3.79 -16.58 7.82
CA LYS A 112 3.99 -17.04 9.19
C LYS A 112 5.46 -16.91 9.60
N CYS A 113 5.69 -16.47 10.83
CA CYS A 113 7.02 -16.42 11.42
C CYS A 113 7.31 -17.71 12.20
N ASN A 114 8.34 -18.43 11.78
CA ASN A 114 8.75 -19.67 12.48
C ASN A 114 9.42 -19.39 13.83
N SER A 115 9.92 -18.18 14.07
CA SER A 115 10.61 -17.82 15.31
C SER A 115 9.67 -17.37 16.43
N CYS A 116 8.55 -16.71 16.11
CA CYS A 116 7.64 -16.16 17.13
C CYS A 116 6.15 -16.48 16.91
N GLY A 117 5.82 -17.29 15.90
CA GLY A 117 4.45 -17.72 15.60
C GLY A 117 3.54 -16.68 14.98
N TYR A 118 4.00 -15.42 14.81
CA TYR A 118 3.19 -14.35 14.22
C TYR A 118 2.75 -14.68 12.79
N GLU A 119 1.48 -14.49 12.48
CA GLU A 119 0.89 -14.76 11.19
C GLU A 119 -0.06 -13.64 10.77
N ASN A 120 0.08 -13.16 9.53
CA ASN A 120 -0.85 -12.18 8.95
C ASN A 120 -0.72 -12.12 7.42
N ASP A 121 -1.59 -11.35 6.76
CA ASP A 121 -1.49 -11.03 5.34
C ASP A 121 -0.20 -10.26 5.04
N ARG A 122 0.40 -10.57 3.88
CA ARG A 122 1.64 -9.96 3.39
C ARG A 122 1.59 -8.43 3.33
N ASP A 123 0.46 -7.84 2.97
CA ASP A 123 0.31 -6.39 2.83
C ASP A 123 0.22 -5.71 4.19
N ILE A 124 -0.45 -6.34 5.17
CA ILE A 124 -0.50 -5.86 6.56
C ILE A 124 0.92 -5.87 7.15
N ILE A 125 1.65 -6.96 6.96
CA ILE A 125 3.06 -7.06 7.37
C ILE A 125 3.92 -5.98 6.71
N ALA A 126 3.71 -5.72 5.43
CA ALA A 126 4.40 -4.66 4.71
C ALA A 126 4.13 -3.28 5.33
N CYS A 127 2.87 -2.95 5.59
CA CYS A 127 2.46 -1.70 6.24
C CYS A 127 3.12 -1.53 7.62
N LEU A 128 3.07 -2.56 8.46
CA LEU A 128 3.66 -2.53 9.80
C LEU A 128 5.19 -2.30 9.75
N ASN A 129 5.88 -2.98 8.84
CA ASN A 129 7.32 -2.81 8.68
C ASN A 129 7.71 -1.43 8.12
N LEU A 130 6.89 -0.85 7.23
CA LEU A 130 7.10 0.52 6.74
C LEU A 130 6.92 1.55 7.86
N LEU A 131 5.89 1.37 8.69
CA LEU A 131 5.64 2.21 9.86
C LEU A 131 6.82 2.15 10.83
N LYS A 132 7.29 0.96 11.17
CA LYS A 132 8.42 0.75 12.10
C LYS A 132 9.73 1.37 11.62
N ARG A 133 9.95 1.47 10.30
CA ARG A 133 11.14 2.09 9.70
C ARG A 133 11.12 3.62 9.72
N ASN A 134 10.02 4.25 10.13
CA ASN A 134 9.89 5.69 10.18
C ASN A 134 9.63 6.21 11.61
N PRO A 135 10.65 6.22 12.50
CA PRO A 135 10.50 6.66 13.89
C PRO A 135 10.34 8.18 14.07
N ARG A 136 10.44 8.98 13.00
CA ARG A 136 10.31 10.46 13.07
C ARG A 136 8.85 10.97 13.05
N CYS A 137 7.87 10.06 13.15
CA CYS A 137 6.45 10.41 13.23
C CYS A 137 5.91 10.39 14.68
N GLY A 138 6.77 10.56 15.68
CA GLY A 138 6.43 10.42 17.10
C GLY A 138 6.83 9.05 17.65
N GLU A 139 7.14 8.98 18.94
CA GLU A 139 7.44 7.75 19.67
C GLU A 139 6.34 6.72 19.40
N SER A 140 6.68 5.61 18.74
CA SER A 140 5.78 4.50 18.37
C SER A 140 4.44 4.94 17.73
N PRO A 141 4.22 4.73 16.42
CA PRO A 141 3.07 5.30 15.68
C PRO A 141 1.70 4.69 16.01
N LEU A 142 1.58 3.92 17.08
CA LEU A 142 0.31 3.40 17.56
C LEU A 142 -0.08 4.17 18.83
N PRO A 143 -1.11 5.03 18.80
CA PRO A 143 -1.71 5.45 20.06
C PRO A 143 -2.13 4.17 20.80
N PRO A 144 -1.98 4.10 22.14
CA PRO A 144 -2.40 2.92 22.92
C PRO A 144 -3.86 2.50 22.65
N LYS A 145 -4.69 3.42 22.15
CA LYS A 145 -6.06 3.16 21.70
C LYS A 145 -6.17 2.43 20.35
N ALA A 146 -5.22 2.64 19.43
CA ALA A 146 -5.24 1.95 18.14
C ALA A 146 -4.97 0.45 18.32
N THR A 147 -4.19 0.02 19.31
CA THR A 147 -4.02 -1.42 19.59
C THR A 147 -5.33 -2.13 19.99
N ASP A 148 -6.35 -1.39 20.44
CA ASP A 148 -7.68 -1.94 20.69
C ASP A 148 -8.60 -1.82 19.46
N GLU A 149 -8.49 -0.76 18.64
CA GLU A 149 -9.19 -0.67 17.34
C GLU A 149 -8.68 -1.72 16.33
N PHE A 150 -7.39 -2.07 16.36
CA PHE A 150 -6.83 -3.14 15.52
C PHE A 150 -7.36 -4.53 15.92
N LYS A 151 -7.67 -4.76 17.20
CA LYS A 151 -8.37 -5.98 17.63
C LYS A 151 -9.80 -6.01 17.12
N GLU A 152 -10.44 -4.85 16.95
CA GLU A 152 -11.81 -4.74 16.43
C GLU A 152 -11.85 -4.99 14.92
N VAL A 153 -10.87 -4.45 14.17
CA VAL A 153 -10.69 -4.77 12.74
C VAL A 153 -10.30 -6.24 12.54
N GLU A 154 -9.42 -6.82 13.36
CA GLU A 154 -9.14 -8.27 13.35
C GLU A 154 -10.39 -9.10 13.67
N ARG A 155 -11.22 -8.68 14.63
CA ARG A 155 -12.50 -9.38 14.95
C ARG A 155 -13.52 -9.31 13.83
N ILE A 156 -13.62 -8.19 13.11
CA ILE A 156 -14.55 -8.03 11.98
C ILE A 156 -14.13 -8.92 10.80
N VAL A 157 -12.82 -9.05 10.55
CA VAL A 157 -12.27 -9.87 9.46
C VAL A 157 -12.36 -11.37 9.77
N ILE A 158 -12.30 -11.78 11.04
CA ILE A 158 -12.38 -13.20 11.45
C ILE A 158 -13.83 -13.70 11.57
N LYS A 159 -14.82 -12.81 11.72
CA LYS A 159 -16.26 -13.16 11.82
C LYS A 159 -17.06 -13.07 10.52
N SER A 160 -16.40 -12.86 9.37
CA SER A 160 -17.06 -12.82 8.04
C SER A 160 -16.69 -14.03 7.19
#